data_AF-A0AAN0M3Q2-F1
#
_entry.id   AF-A0AAN0M3Q2-F1
#
_cell.length_a   1.000
_cell.length_b   1.000
_cell.length_c   1.000
_cell.angle_alpha   90.00
_cell.angle_beta   90.00
_cell.angle_gamma   90.00
#
_symmetry.space_group_name_H-M   'P 1'
#
loop_
_entity.id
_entity.type
_entity.pdbx_description
1 polymer ?
#
loop_
_entity_poly.entity_id
_entity_poly.type
_entity_poly.pdbx_seq_one_letter_code
_entity_poly.pdbx_strand_id
1 'polypeptide(L)'
;MNIVQLTSESIRELRAKRNGIMRGMIEGQEGSLLVLGGSFAWNDRQRNVVSYAVFTIFFEIWERFNMESWSYTFDEEGLIFYIKLDEDAKKVKDILVHYEDHHPIGFAIDSDVFDATQEWTRDSLGLTPRRDEYFKVALDELMNDIVVDPKYIDNYIKRVEGYIVKGDKQTILSNILVYGYVSAYTKELGFGMYGPNYKGSNEQMNFEKFIHLVRAYKDEAHRIFNVNSHNVSDINRYRHDIETKIQRVVFKPTDI
;
A
#
# COMPACT_ATOMS: atom_id res chain seq x y z
N MET A 1 -1.34 -9.54 17.58
CA MET A 1 -0.86 -9.48 16.19
C MET A 1 0.67 -9.64 16.17
N ASN A 2 1.20 -10.67 15.51
CA ASN A 2 2.65 -10.93 15.47
C ASN A 2 3.26 -10.14 14.31
N ILE A 3 4.08 -9.14 14.64
CA ILE A 3 4.86 -8.38 13.66
C ILE A 3 6.01 -9.30 13.24
N VAL A 4 5.94 -9.83 12.01
CA VAL A 4 7.00 -10.67 11.45
C VAL A 4 8.07 -9.75 10.87
N GLN A 5 9.06 -9.37 11.70
CA GLN A 5 10.28 -8.76 11.20
C GLN A 5 11.12 -9.84 10.51
N LEU A 6 11.19 -9.77 9.18
CA LEU A 6 12.05 -10.62 8.36
C LEU A 6 13.32 -9.84 8.04
N THR A 7 14.37 -10.03 8.85
CA THR A 7 15.69 -9.47 8.56
C THR A 7 16.64 -10.58 8.12
N SER A 8 17.25 -10.36 6.94
CA SER A 8 18.35 -11.13 6.29
C SER A 8 18.04 -12.57 5.89
N GLU A 9 17.13 -12.77 4.94
CA GLU A 9 16.87 -14.06 4.32
C GLU A 9 16.80 -13.90 2.80
N SER A 10 17.16 -14.94 2.05
CA SER A 10 17.06 -14.90 0.59
C SER A 10 15.61 -14.64 0.16
N ILE A 11 15.37 -13.94 -0.96
CA ILE A 11 14.02 -13.68 -1.52
C ILE A 11 13.14 -14.94 -1.54
N ARG A 12 13.74 -16.11 -1.78
CA ARG A 12 13.03 -17.41 -1.77
C ARG A 12 12.50 -17.79 -0.38
N GLU A 13 13.25 -17.55 0.68
CA GLU A 13 12.84 -17.80 2.06
C GLU A 13 11.77 -16.81 2.52
N LEU A 14 11.88 -15.54 2.11
CA LEU A 14 10.85 -14.52 2.34
C LEU A 14 9.50 -14.95 1.73
N ARG A 15 9.50 -15.40 0.48
CA ARG A 15 8.31 -15.95 -0.19
C ARG A 15 7.75 -17.18 0.52
N ALA A 16 8.60 -18.06 1.06
CA ALA A 16 8.14 -19.24 1.80
C ALA A 16 7.44 -18.86 3.12
N LYS A 17 7.97 -17.88 3.86
CA LYS A 17 7.32 -17.36 5.08
C LYS A 17 6.02 -16.63 4.77
N ARG A 18 5.98 -15.88 3.66
CA ARG A 18 4.76 -15.25 3.14
C ARG A 18 3.64 -16.26 2.95
N ASN A 19 3.92 -17.40 2.34
CA ASN A 19 2.94 -18.47 2.18
C ASN A 19 2.36 -18.95 3.53
N GLY A 20 3.17 -18.94 4.60
CA GLY A 20 2.70 -19.23 5.96
C GLY A 20 1.73 -18.18 6.50
N ILE A 21 2.03 -16.89 6.29
CA ILE A 21 1.13 -15.78 6.66
C ILE A 21 -0.19 -15.89 5.90
N MET A 22 -0.11 -16.10 4.58
CA MET A 22 -1.29 -16.22 3.71
C MET A 22 -2.19 -17.37 4.13
N ARG A 23 -1.63 -18.56 4.42
CA ARG A 23 -2.40 -19.70 4.92
C ARG A 23 -3.11 -19.38 6.23
N GLY A 24 -2.41 -18.76 7.19
CA GLY A 24 -3.01 -18.37 8.46
C GLY A 24 -4.16 -17.36 8.34
N MET A 25 -4.18 -16.53 7.29
CA MET A 25 -5.25 -15.56 7.03
C MET A 25 -6.41 -16.12 6.20
N ILE A 26 -6.25 -17.28 5.56
CA ILE A 26 -7.26 -17.84 4.64
C ILE A 26 -7.88 -19.15 5.13
N GLU A 27 -7.19 -19.89 6.00
CA GLU A 27 -7.65 -21.18 6.50
C GLU A 27 -8.90 -21.02 7.39
N GLY A 28 -9.99 -21.68 6.98
CA GLY A 28 -11.19 -21.87 7.80
C GLY A 28 -12.15 -20.67 7.89
N GLN A 29 -12.00 -19.66 7.01
CA GLN A 29 -12.85 -18.46 7.01
C GLN A 29 -13.38 -18.14 5.61
N GLU A 30 -14.62 -17.67 5.53
CA GLU A 30 -15.25 -17.20 4.27
C GLU A 30 -14.59 -15.89 3.78
N GLY A 31 -14.81 -15.51 2.52
CA GLY A 31 -14.24 -14.30 1.90
C GLY A 31 -12.96 -14.56 1.10
N SER A 32 -12.14 -13.52 0.94
CA SER A 32 -10.92 -13.56 0.11
C SER A 32 -9.71 -12.92 0.79
N LEU A 33 -8.53 -13.35 0.36
CA LEU A 33 -7.26 -12.72 0.75
C LEU A 33 -6.68 -12.01 -0.47
N LEU A 34 -6.51 -10.71 -0.37
CA LEU A 34 -5.78 -9.90 -1.33
C LEU A 34 -4.35 -9.65 -0.83
N VAL A 35 -3.37 -10.02 -1.65
CA VAL A 35 -1.96 -9.66 -1.48
C VAL A 35 -1.65 -8.53 -2.45
N LEU A 36 -1.32 -7.35 -1.94
CA LEU A 36 -1.05 -6.16 -2.73
C LEU A 36 0.41 -5.72 -2.54
N GLY A 37 1.20 -5.77 -3.59
CA GLY A 37 2.62 -5.42 -3.60
C GLY A 37 3.00 -4.45 -4.72
N GLY A 38 4.28 -4.12 -4.82
CA GLY A 38 4.82 -3.27 -5.88
C GLY A 38 5.33 -4.07 -7.06
N SER A 39 5.00 -3.65 -8.29
CA SER A 39 5.53 -4.25 -9.52
C SER A 39 6.73 -3.45 -10.05
N PHE A 40 7.88 -3.62 -9.39
CA PHE A 40 9.14 -2.96 -9.78
C PHE A 40 10.31 -3.94 -9.78
N ALA A 41 10.84 -4.25 -10.97
CA ALA A 41 11.84 -5.30 -11.15
C ALA A 41 13.30 -4.86 -10.93
N TRP A 42 13.53 -3.70 -10.31
CA TRP A 42 14.88 -3.25 -9.94
C TRP A 42 15.33 -3.90 -8.61
N ASN A 43 16.62 -3.77 -8.25
CA ASN A 43 17.16 -4.38 -7.03
C ASN A 43 16.69 -3.69 -5.72
N ASP A 44 16.43 -2.39 -5.77
CA ASP A 44 15.84 -1.61 -4.68
C ASP A 44 14.30 -1.56 -4.83
N ARG A 45 13.62 -2.61 -4.35
CA ARG A 45 12.14 -2.70 -4.32
C ARG A 45 11.52 -1.99 -3.12
N GLN A 46 12.32 -1.66 -2.11
CA GLN A 46 11.90 -0.91 -0.92
C GLN A 46 11.72 0.58 -1.17
N ARG A 47 12.06 1.04 -2.37
CA ARG A 47 12.02 2.44 -2.75
C ARG A 47 10.67 3.10 -2.43
N ASN A 48 10.74 4.30 -1.88
CA ASN A 48 9.58 5.09 -1.46
C ASN A 48 8.54 5.31 -2.56
N VAL A 49 8.98 5.48 -3.82
CA VAL A 49 8.09 5.65 -4.97
C VAL A 49 7.21 4.41 -5.21
N VAL A 50 7.77 3.21 -5.02
CA VAL A 50 7.03 1.94 -5.13
C VAL A 50 6.06 1.83 -3.96
N SER A 51 6.55 2.07 -2.74
CA SER A 51 5.72 2.05 -1.53
C SER A 51 4.54 3.02 -1.63
N TYR A 52 4.75 4.21 -2.18
CA TYR A 52 3.68 5.19 -2.39
C TYR A 52 2.59 4.68 -3.33
N ALA A 53 2.96 4.02 -4.44
CA ALA A 53 1.99 3.46 -5.36
C ALA A 53 1.12 2.39 -4.66
N VAL A 54 1.77 1.47 -3.93
CA VAL A 54 1.09 0.43 -3.13
C VAL A 54 0.17 1.05 -2.09
N PHE A 55 0.65 2.05 -1.33
CA PHE A 55 -0.13 2.76 -0.32
C PHE A 55 -1.36 3.47 -0.88
N THR A 56 -1.21 4.11 -2.04
CA THR A 56 -2.29 4.84 -2.68
C THR A 56 -3.41 3.89 -3.06
N ILE A 57 -3.09 2.78 -3.73
CA ILE A 57 -4.09 1.77 -4.09
C ILE A 57 -4.68 1.11 -2.83
N PHE A 58 -3.86 0.83 -1.81
CA PHE A 58 -4.34 0.28 -0.55
C PHE A 58 -5.43 1.16 0.09
N PHE A 59 -5.26 2.49 0.13
CA PHE A 59 -6.29 3.39 0.66
C PHE A 59 -7.56 3.42 -0.21
N GLU A 60 -7.43 3.37 -1.52
CA GLU A 60 -8.59 3.30 -2.41
C GLU A 60 -9.36 1.98 -2.24
N ILE A 61 -8.66 0.87 -2.02
CA ILE A 61 -9.26 -0.43 -1.70
C ILE A 61 -9.95 -0.38 -0.33
N TRP A 62 -9.36 0.32 0.66
CA TRP A 62 -9.99 0.52 1.97
C TRP A 62 -11.32 1.26 1.85
N GLU A 63 -11.40 2.25 0.97
CA GLU A 63 -12.65 2.97 0.73
C GLU A 63 -13.69 2.13 -0.04
N ARG A 64 -13.25 1.12 -0.80
CA ARG A 64 -14.10 0.33 -1.71
C ARG A 64 -14.64 -0.96 -1.11
N PHE A 65 -13.89 -1.62 -0.23
CA PHE A 65 -14.22 -2.95 0.29
C PHE A 65 -14.36 -2.94 1.81
N ASN A 66 -15.10 -3.91 2.34
CA ASN A 66 -15.10 -4.16 3.78
C ASN A 66 -13.86 -4.98 4.16
N MET A 67 -12.85 -4.30 4.73
CA MET A 67 -11.64 -4.95 5.23
C MET A 67 -11.89 -5.52 6.64
N GLU A 68 -11.92 -6.84 6.79
CA GLU A 68 -12.01 -7.49 8.12
C GLU A 68 -10.75 -7.25 8.93
N SER A 69 -9.60 -7.50 8.30
CA SER A 69 -8.29 -7.36 8.90
C SER A 69 -7.23 -7.20 7.82
N TRP A 70 -6.07 -6.69 8.20
CA TRP A 70 -4.94 -6.62 7.30
C TRP A 70 -3.63 -6.71 8.08
N SER A 71 -2.59 -7.13 7.37
CA SER A 71 -1.22 -7.18 7.84
C SER A 71 -0.30 -6.67 6.74
N TYR A 72 0.99 -6.53 7.03
CA TYR A 72 1.97 -6.07 6.05
C TYR A 72 3.34 -6.71 6.29
N THR A 73 4.15 -6.76 5.24
CA THR A 73 5.60 -7.01 5.30
C THR A 73 6.33 -5.88 4.59
N PHE A 74 7.54 -5.57 5.05
CA PHE A 74 8.45 -4.63 4.39
C PHE A 74 9.86 -5.20 4.40
N ASP A 75 10.18 -5.97 3.37
CA ASP A 75 11.43 -6.73 3.24
C ASP A 75 12.08 -6.45 1.87
N GLU A 76 13.01 -7.28 1.41
CA GLU A 76 13.70 -7.11 0.12
C GLU A 76 12.74 -7.08 -1.08
N GLU A 77 11.53 -7.62 -0.96
CA GLU A 77 10.49 -7.53 -2.00
C GLU A 77 9.66 -6.23 -1.91
N GLY A 78 9.95 -5.37 -0.94
CA GLY A 78 9.28 -4.09 -0.74
C GLY A 78 8.08 -4.17 0.21
N LEU A 79 7.20 -3.15 0.12
CA LEU A 79 5.99 -3.08 0.93
C LEU A 79 4.89 -3.94 0.32
N ILE A 80 4.38 -4.89 1.10
CA ILE A 80 3.31 -5.79 0.70
C ILE A 80 2.23 -5.78 1.78
N PHE A 81 0.98 -5.55 1.39
CA PHE A 81 -0.19 -5.68 2.25
C PHE A 81 -0.87 -7.03 2.04
N TYR A 82 -1.33 -7.64 3.13
CA TYR A 82 -2.17 -8.82 3.15
C TYR A 82 -3.51 -8.39 3.72
N ILE A 83 -4.57 -8.46 2.92
CA ILE A 83 -5.83 -7.82 3.22
C ILE A 83 -6.93 -8.88 3.16
N LYS A 84 -7.57 -9.11 4.30
CA LYS A 84 -8.72 -10.01 4.40
C LYS A 84 -9.99 -9.21 4.10
N LEU A 85 -10.76 -9.71 3.15
CA LEU A 85 -11.98 -9.09 2.63
C LEU A 85 -13.15 -10.06 2.75
N ASP A 86 -14.34 -9.55 3.06
CA ASP A 86 -15.59 -10.32 3.08
C ASP A 86 -15.99 -10.77 1.66
N GLU A 87 -15.54 -10.02 0.65
CA GLU A 87 -15.96 -10.22 -0.72
C GLU A 87 -15.38 -11.48 -1.37
N ASP A 88 -16.15 -12.03 -2.32
CA ASP A 88 -15.76 -13.16 -3.15
C ASP A 88 -14.47 -12.87 -3.95
N ALA A 89 -13.56 -13.84 -3.96
CA ALA A 89 -12.22 -13.72 -4.55
C ALA A 89 -12.26 -13.44 -6.07
N LYS A 90 -13.23 -14.01 -6.81
CA LYS A 90 -13.38 -13.74 -8.24
C LYS A 90 -13.71 -12.26 -8.47
N LYS A 91 -14.67 -11.73 -7.69
CA LYS A 91 -15.06 -10.32 -7.78
C LYS A 91 -13.92 -9.39 -7.40
N VAL A 92 -13.18 -9.72 -6.34
CA VAL A 92 -11.99 -8.96 -5.94
C VAL A 92 -10.96 -8.97 -7.06
N LYS A 93 -10.61 -10.13 -7.63
CA LYS A 93 -9.63 -10.21 -8.72
C LYS A 93 -10.06 -9.43 -9.96
N ASP A 94 -11.33 -9.49 -10.35
CA ASP A 94 -11.86 -8.72 -11.49
C ASP A 94 -11.67 -7.20 -11.28
N ILE A 95 -11.97 -6.71 -10.08
CA ILE A 95 -11.75 -5.30 -9.72
C ILE A 95 -10.26 -4.95 -9.75
N LEU A 96 -9.41 -5.80 -9.20
CA LEU A 96 -7.97 -5.56 -9.16
C LEU A 96 -7.34 -5.55 -10.56
N VAL A 97 -7.78 -6.44 -11.44
CA VAL A 97 -7.39 -6.42 -12.86
C VAL A 97 -7.78 -5.09 -13.52
N HIS A 98 -8.96 -4.56 -13.20
CA HIS A 98 -9.34 -3.23 -13.69
C HIS A 98 -8.40 -2.13 -13.18
N TYR A 99 -7.98 -2.19 -11.91
CA TYR A 99 -6.98 -1.28 -11.35
C TYR A 99 -5.64 -1.39 -12.08
N GLU A 100 -5.11 -2.59 -12.25
CA GLU A 100 -3.84 -2.87 -12.94
C GLU A 100 -3.83 -2.27 -14.36
N ASP A 101 -4.93 -2.45 -15.09
CA ASP A 101 -5.02 -2.12 -16.51
C ASP A 101 -5.35 -0.63 -16.76
N HIS A 102 -6.07 0.05 -15.84
CA HIS A 102 -6.64 1.38 -16.10
C HIS A 102 -6.24 2.47 -15.11
N HIS A 103 -5.84 2.12 -13.89
CA HIS A 103 -5.45 3.13 -12.91
C HIS A 103 -4.12 3.78 -13.33
N PRO A 104 -3.94 5.11 -13.18
CA PRO A 104 -2.71 5.79 -13.62
C PRO A 104 -1.40 5.24 -13.03
N ILE A 105 -1.48 4.67 -11.82
CA ILE A 105 -0.39 3.96 -11.14
C ILE A 105 -0.67 2.44 -11.00
N GLY A 106 -1.67 1.92 -11.73
CA GLY A 106 -1.98 0.49 -11.77
C GLY A 106 -0.80 -0.34 -12.28
N PHE A 107 -0.03 0.21 -13.22
CA PHE A 107 1.21 -0.39 -13.73
C PHE A 107 2.28 -0.62 -12.65
N ALA A 108 2.19 0.07 -11.51
CA ALA A 108 3.19 0.09 -10.44
C ALA A 108 2.88 -0.86 -9.27
N ILE A 109 1.68 -1.45 -9.25
CA ILE A 109 1.28 -2.45 -8.26
C ILE A 109 1.21 -3.84 -8.87
N ASP A 110 1.26 -4.85 -8.02
CA ASP A 110 0.93 -6.23 -8.33
C ASP A 110 -0.09 -6.76 -7.33
N SER A 111 -1.00 -7.62 -7.79
CA SER A 111 -2.10 -8.11 -6.96
C SER A 111 -2.38 -9.59 -7.14
N ASP A 112 -2.28 -10.34 -6.05
CA ASP A 112 -2.65 -11.75 -6.01
C ASP A 112 -3.88 -11.92 -5.12
N VAL A 113 -4.85 -12.70 -5.57
CA VAL A 113 -6.12 -12.87 -4.85
C VAL A 113 -6.36 -14.34 -4.64
N PHE A 114 -6.71 -14.72 -3.42
CA PHE A 114 -6.89 -16.11 -3.03
C PHE A 114 -8.27 -16.31 -2.40
N ASP A 115 -8.84 -17.48 -2.64
CA ASP A 115 -9.87 -18.06 -1.77
C ASP A 115 -9.27 -19.23 -0.96
N ALA A 116 -10.07 -19.85 -0.10
CA ALA A 116 -9.61 -20.96 0.76
C ALA A 116 -9.06 -22.18 -0.01
N THR A 117 -9.32 -22.28 -1.32
CA THR A 117 -9.01 -23.45 -2.15
C THR A 117 -7.97 -23.18 -3.24
N GLN A 118 -7.90 -21.95 -3.75
CA GLN A 118 -7.11 -21.63 -4.94
C GLN A 118 -6.72 -20.14 -5.02
N GLU A 119 -5.78 -19.87 -5.91
CA GLU A 119 -5.44 -18.53 -6.39
C GLU A 119 -6.31 -18.15 -7.60
N TRP A 120 -6.83 -16.93 -7.58
CA TRP A 120 -7.54 -16.30 -8.68
C TRP A 120 -6.57 -15.48 -9.52
N THR A 121 -6.19 -16.06 -10.66
CA THR A 121 -5.32 -15.40 -11.64
C THR A 121 -6.13 -14.73 -12.75
N ARG A 122 -5.45 -13.99 -13.63
CA ARG A 122 -6.06 -13.44 -14.86
C ARG A 122 -6.57 -14.56 -15.77
N ASP A 123 -5.83 -15.66 -15.86
CA ASP A 123 -6.21 -16.83 -16.64
C ASP A 123 -7.49 -17.49 -16.08
N SER A 124 -7.65 -17.52 -14.76
CA SER A 124 -8.89 -17.98 -14.10
C SER A 124 -10.13 -17.12 -14.47
N LEU A 125 -9.91 -15.89 -14.94
CA LEU A 125 -10.95 -14.99 -15.47
C LEU A 125 -11.07 -15.04 -17.00
N GLY A 126 -10.26 -15.85 -17.69
CA GLY A 126 -10.22 -15.89 -19.16
C GLY A 126 -9.55 -14.67 -19.79
N LEU A 127 -8.72 -13.95 -19.03
CA LEU A 127 -8.00 -12.76 -19.47
C LEU A 127 -6.55 -13.11 -19.78
N THR A 128 -5.92 -12.33 -20.65
CA THR A 128 -4.50 -12.55 -20.98
C THR A 128 -3.59 -12.19 -19.80
N PRO A 129 -2.44 -12.87 -19.66
CA PRO A 129 -1.41 -12.49 -18.70
C PRO A 129 -1.00 -11.03 -18.83
N ARG A 130 -0.71 -10.40 -17.71
CA ARG A 130 -0.30 -9.01 -17.67
C ARG A 130 1.10 -8.87 -18.25
N ARG A 131 1.30 -7.84 -19.07
CA ARG A 131 2.59 -7.49 -19.64
C ARG A 131 3.13 -6.23 -19.01
N ASP A 132 4.44 -6.21 -18.77
CA ASP A 132 5.14 -4.98 -18.43
C ASP A 132 4.98 -3.95 -19.55
N GLU A 133 4.78 -2.69 -19.18
CA GLU A 133 4.48 -1.67 -20.17
C GLU A 133 5.74 -1.19 -20.91
N TYR A 134 6.93 -1.31 -20.33
CA TYR A 134 8.16 -0.83 -20.94
C TYR A 134 8.76 -1.88 -21.89
N PHE A 135 9.01 -3.11 -21.40
CA PHE A 135 9.61 -4.20 -22.16
C PHE A 135 8.59 -5.03 -22.96
N LYS A 136 7.29 -4.93 -22.65
CA LYS A 136 6.20 -5.72 -23.27
C LYS A 136 6.32 -7.23 -23.10
N VAL A 137 7.13 -7.68 -22.13
CA VAL A 137 7.25 -9.08 -21.69
C VAL A 137 6.22 -9.38 -20.61
N ALA A 138 6.05 -10.65 -20.24
CA ALA A 138 5.17 -11.03 -19.15
C ALA A 138 5.69 -10.46 -17.81
N LEU A 139 4.80 -9.87 -17.00
CA LEU A 139 5.20 -9.16 -15.78
C LEU A 139 5.78 -10.12 -14.74
N ASP A 140 5.21 -11.30 -14.60
CA ASP A 140 5.65 -12.37 -13.72
C ASP A 140 7.08 -12.84 -14.03
N GLU A 141 7.42 -12.97 -15.31
CA GLU A 141 8.79 -13.25 -15.75
C GLU A 141 9.73 -12.11 -15.35
N LEU A 142 9.36 -10.87 -15.66
CA LEU A 142 10.18 -9.69 -15.35
C LEU A 142 10.44 -9.53 -13.85
N MET A 143 9.43 -9.80 -13.01
CA MET A 143 9.52 -9.67 -11.55
C MET A 143 10.39 -10.74 -10.89
N ASN A 144 10.79 -11.79 -11.62
CA ASN A 144 11.79 -12.76 -11.17
C ASN A 144 13.23 -12.36 -11.53
N ASP A 145 13.41 -11.33 -12.37
CA ASP A 145 14.71 -10.79 -12.75
C ASP A 145 15.06 -9.50 -12.00
N ILE A 146 16.33 -9.10 -12.10
CA ILE A 146 16.81 -7.77 -11.71
C ILE A 146 17.09 -6.96 -12.98
N VAL A 147 16.19 -6.03 -13.28
CA VAL A 147 16.37 -5.07 -14.37
C VAL A 147 17.28 -3.95 -13.90
N VAL A 148 18.34 -3.67 -14.66
CA VAL A 148 19.27 -2.56 -14.38
C VAL A 148 19.26 -1.42 -15.42
N ASP A 149 18.29 -1.40 -16.35
CA ASP A 149 18.16 -0.33 -17.36
C ASP A 149 17.75 1.02 -16.71
N PRO A 150 18.61 2.06 -16.75
CA PRO A 150 18.28 3.37 -16.18
C PRO A 150 17.01 4.01 -16.77
N LYS A 151 16.69 3.73 -18.03
CA LYS A 151 15.49 4.28 -18.69
C LYS A 151 14.22 3.64 -18.18
N TYR A 152 14.23 2.33 -17.90
CA TYR A 152 13.12 1.64 -17.25
C TYR A 152 12.81 2.27 -15.88
N ILE A 153 13.85 2.45 -15.06
CA ILE A 153 13.74 3.06 -13.73
C ILE A 153 13.20 4.49 -13.81
N ASP A 154 13.83 5.33 -14.65
CA ASP A 154 13.45 6.74 -14.79
C ASP A 154 12.02 6.88 -15.31
N ASN A 155 11.62 6.04 -16.27
CA ASN A 155 10.24 6.00 -16.76
C ASN A 155 9.27 5.62 -15.64
N TYR A 156 9.57 4.58 -14.88
CA TYR A 156 8.76 4.14 -13.75
C TYR A 156 8.56 5.28 -12.73
N ILE A 157 9.65 5.89 -12.26
CA ILE A 157 9.62 7.00 -11.29
C ILE A 157 8.78 8.15 -11.83
N LYS A 158 9.08 8.63 -13.04
CA LYS A 158 8.39 9.78 -13.64
C LYS A 158 6.89 9.56 -13.77
N ARG A 159 6.46 8.34 -14.03
CA ARG A 159 5.05 8.01 -14.14
C ARG A 159 4.35 8.03 -12.78
N VAL A 160 4.97 7.44 -11.75
CA VAL A 160 4.41 7.49 -10.38
C VAL A 160 4.41 8.93 -9.86
N GLU A 161 5.51 9.67 -10.00
CA GLU A 161 5.58 11.08 -9.59
C GLU A 161 4.66 11.97 -10.43
N GLY A 162 4.45 11.63 -11.70
CA GLY A 162 3.48 12.28 -12.57
C GLY A 162 2.05 12.17 -12.06
N TYR A 163 1.69 11.09 -11.36
CA TYR A 163 0.39 10.96 -10.69
C TYR A 163 0.26 11.91 -9.50
N ILE A 164 1.33 12.12 -8.73
CA ILE A 164 1.33 13.02 -7.55
C ILE A 164 0.90 14.43 -7.96
N VAL A 165 1.38 14.90 -9.10
CA VAL A 165 1.15 16.26 -9.61
C VAL A 165 -0.05 16.37 -10.57
N LYS A 166 -0.89 15.33 -10.65
CA LYS A 166 -2.08 15.29 -11.51
C LYS A 166 -3.36 15.44 -10.67
N GLY A 167 -4.34 16.17 -11.21
CA GLY A 167 -5.64 16.40 -10.57
C GLY A 167 -5.88 17.87 -10.26
N ASP A 168 -6.86 18.15 -9.40
CA ASP A 168 -7.08 19.50 -8.88
C ASP A 168 -6.05 19.87 -7.80
N LYS A 169 -6.04 21.14 -7.39
CA LYS A 169 -5.08 21.66 -6.39
C LYS A 169 -5.16 20.93 -5.05
N GLN A 170 -6.35 20.46 -4.65
CA GLN A 170 -6.56 19.77 -3.39
C GLN A 170 -6.00 18.35 -3.45
N THR A 171 -6.27 17.64 -4.54
CA THR A 171 -5.69 16.32 -4.82
C THR A 171 -4.17 16.37 -4.86
N ILE A 172 -3.59 17.35 -5.57
CA ILE A 172 -2.13 17.51 -5.65
C ILE A 172 -1.53 17.74 -4.26
N LEU A 173 -2.13 18.61 -3.44
CA LEU A 173 -1.65 18.86 -2.09
C LEU A 173 -1.71 17.59 -1.22
N SER A 174 -2.84 16.88 -1.28
CA SER A 174 -3.03 15.61 -0.55
C SER A 174 -1.97 14.58 -0.96
N ASN A 175 -1.75 14.40 -2.26
CA ASN A 175 -0.76 13.47 -2.81
C ASN A 175 0.67 13.83 -2.38
N ILE A 176 1.06 15.11 -2.44
CA ILE A 176 2.39 15.56 -1.99
C ILE A 176 2.62 15.22 -0.52
N LEU A 177 1.61 15.46 0.32
CA LEU A 177 1.72 15.20 1.76
C LEU A 177 1.78 13.70 2.05
N VAL A 178 0.91 12.90 1.42
CA VAL A 178 0.95 11.43 1.54
C VAL A 178 2.29 10.89 1.05
N TYR A 179 2.80 11.35 -0.09
CA TYR A 179 4.10 10.93 -0.60
C TYR A 179 5.24 11.29 0.37
N GLY A 180 5.18 12.47 0.97
CA GLY A 180 6.13 12.91 2.01
C GLY A 180 6.10 12.00 3.23
N TYR A 181 4.91 11.66 3.74
CA TYR A 181 4.75 10.73 4.86
C TYR A 181 5.25 9.33 4.51
N VAL A 182 4.83 8.75 3.39
CA VAL A 182 5.29 7.42 2.98
C VAL A 182 6.81 7.42 2.84
N SER A 183 7.39 8.38 2.12
CA SER A 183 8.85 8.49 1.92
C SER A 183 9.64 8.65 3.22
N ALA A 184 9.06 9.28 4.23
CA ALA A 184 9.69 9.44 5.53
C ALA A 184 9.73 8.11 6.31
N TYR A 185 8.69 7.27 6.19
CA TYR A 185 8.47 6.12 7.06
C TYR A 185 8.85 4.79 6.39
N THR A 186 8.86 4.69 5.06
CA THR A 186 9.28 3.49 4.31
C THR A 186 10.75 3.56 3.93
N LYS A 187 11.62 3.73 4.92
CA LYS A 187 13.08 3.69 4.74
C LYS A 187 13.63 2.41 5.35
N GLU A 188 14.70 1.88 4.74
CA GLU A 188 15.42 0.72 5.26
C GLU A 188 15.96 0.98 6.68
N LEU A 189 16.51 2.19 6.91
CA LEU A 189 17.02 2.64 8.21
C LEU A 189 16.30 3.92 8.67
N GLY A 190 15.62 3.83 9.80
CA GLY A 190 14.93 4.96 10.44
C GLY A 190 15.47 5.23 11.85
N PHE A 191 16.52 6.03 11.98
CA PHE A 191 17.02 6.45 13.30
C PHE A 191 15.96 7.31 14.00
N GLY A 192 15.30 6.76 15.02
CA GLY A 192 14.31 7.48 15.84
C GLY A 192 12.97 7.77 15.13
N MET A 193 12.74 7.25 13.92
CA MET A 193 11.49 7.42 13.17
C MET A 193 10.68 6.13 13.20
N TYR A 194 9.37 6.23 13.39
CA TYR A 194 8.48 5.07 13.23
C TYR A 194 8.50 4.62 11.76
N GLY A 195 8.40 3.33 11.51
CA GLY A 195 8.37 2.77 10.16
C GLY A 195 7.93 1.31 10.18
N PRO A 196 7.77 0.68 8.99
CA PRO A 196 7.33 -0.70 8.89
C PRO A 196 8.22 -1.66 9.71
N ASN A 197 9.52 -1.37 9.76
CA ASN A 197 10.55 -2.20 10.39
C ASN A 197 11.05 -1.68 11.74
N TYR A 198 10.60 -0.50 12.21
CA TYR A 198 11.09 0.09 13.45
C TYR A 198 9.98 0.79 14.24
N LYS A 199 9.86 0.45 15.53
CA LYS A 199 8.83 1.01 16.42
C LYS A 199 9.23 2.36 17.05
N GLY A 200 10.39 2.93 16.69
CA GLY A 200 10.83 4.18 17.31
C GLY A 200 11.19 3.99 18.79
N SER A 201 11.20 5.11 19.52
CA SER A 201 11.36 5.15 20.99
C SER A 201 10.03 5.11 21.75
N ASN A 202 8.88 5.17 21.05
CA ASN A 202 7.56 5.10 21.66
C ASN A 202 6.90 3.76 21.35
N GLU A 203 6.87 2.86 22.33
CA GLU A 203 6.27 1.53 22.21
C GLU A 203 4.79 1.55 21.83
N GLN A 204 4.09 2.65 22.11
CA GLN A 204 2.67 2.79 21.80
C GLN A 204 2.40 3.13 20.33
N MET A 205 3.39 3.58 19.55
CA MET A 205 3.21 3.91 18.13
C MET A 205 3.87 2.82 17.27
N ASN A 206 3.08 2.16 16.42
CA ASN A 206 3.55 1.17 15.45
C ASN A 206 3.17 1.60 14.03
N PHE A 207 3.64 0.86 13.03
CA PHE A 207 3.36 1.20 11.63
C PHE A 207 1.85 1.19 11.31
N GLU A 208 1.09 0.28 11.92
CA GLU A 208 -0.37 0.21 11.75
C GLU A 208 -1.05 1.52 12.15
N LYS A 209 -0.70 2.04 13.33
CA LYS A 209 -1.16 3.36 13.79
C LYS A 209 -0.72 4.50 12.86
N PHE A 210 0.47 4.39 12.27
CA PHE A 210 0.91 5.33 11.24
C PHE A 210 0.03 5.25 9.98
N ILE A 211 -0.36 4.07 9.51
CA ILE A 211 -1.28 3.92 8.38
C ILE A 211 -2.62 4.63 8.67
N HIS A 212 -3.18 4.39 9.85
CA HIS A 212 -4.41 5.04 10.29
C HIS A 212 -4.27 6.57 10.36
N LEU A 213 -3.14 7.06 10.86
CA LEU A 213 -2.81 8.49 10.90
C LEU A 213 -2.76 9.09 9.49
N VAL A 214 -2.01 8.48 8.58
CA VAL A 214 -1.85 8.97 7.20
C VAL A 214 -3.19 8.98 6.47
N ARG A 215 -4.00 7.94 6.66
CA ARG A 215 -5.36 7.88 6.08
C ARG A 215 -6.24 9.01 6.60
N ALA A 216 -6.34 9.17 7.91
CA ALA A 216 -7.12 10.27 8.49
C ALA A 216 -6.61 11.64 8.02
N TYR A 217 -5.30 11.79 7.85
CA TYR A 217 -4.73 13.00 7.30
C TYR A 217 -5.10 13.23 5.83
N LYS A 218 -5.01 12.20 4.97
CA LYS A 218 -5.42 12.24 3.55
C LYS A 218 -6.88 12.71 3.43
N ASP A 219 -7.78 12.12 4.22
CA ASP A 219 -9.20 12.46 4.21
C ASP A 219 -9.46 13.92 4.59
N GLU A 220 -8.72 14.42 5.59
CA GLU A 220 -8.87 15.80 6.07
C GLU A 220 -8.16 16.83 5.18
N ALA A 221 -7.07 16.48 4.50
CA ALA A 221 -6.28 17.42 3.71
C ALA A 221 -7.11 18.20 2.67
N HIS A 222 -8.13 17.56 2.08
CA HIS A 222 -9.05 18.21 1.16
C HIS A 222 -9.86 19.35 1.81
N ARG A 223 -10.18 19.22 3.10
CA ARG A 223 -10.95 20.23 3.85
C ARG A 223 -10.17 21.50 4.14
N ILE A 224 -8.83 21.48 4.06
CA ILE A 224 -7.96 22.65 4.31
C ILE A 224 -8.43 23.88 3.51
N PHE A 225 -8.79 23.68 2.25
CA PHE A 225 -9.17 24.78 1.36
C PHE A 225 -10.54 25.38 1.68
N ASN A 226 -11.35 24.70 2.48
CA ASN A 226 -12.65 25.18 2.93
C ASN A 226 -12.56 25.93 4.28
N VAL A 227 -11.37 25.99 4.88
CA VAL A 227 -11.13 26.69 6.15
C VAL A 227 -10.80 28.15 5.87
N ASN A 228 -11.48 29.08 6.55
CA ASN A 228 -11.14 30.49 6.48
C ASN A 228 -9.81 30.76 7.20
N SER A 229 -8.72 30.80 6.44
CA SER A 229 -7.35 31.03 6.95
C SER A 229 -7.12 32.43 7.53
N HIS A 230 -8.04 33.38 7.32
CA HIS A 230 -7.95 34.72 7.91
C HIS A 230 -8.59 34.79 9.31
N ASN A 231 -9.28 33.73 9.74
CA ASN A 231 -9.92 33.66 11.06
C ASN A 231 -9.23 32.63 11.95
N VAL A 232 -8.57 33.10 13.01
CA VAL A 232 -7.86 32.26 13.99
C VAL A 232 -8.80 31.25 14.66
N SER A 233 -10.06 31.63 14.93
CA SER A 233 -11.04 30.72 15.54
C SER A 233 -11.38 29.55 14.63
N ASP A 234 -11.47 29.78 13.32
CA ASP A 234 -11.77 28.72 12.34
C ASP A 234 -10.56 27.79 12.14
N ILE A 235 -9.34 28.35 12.13
CA ILE A 235 -8.10 27.55 12.11
C ILE A 235 -8.01 26.65 13.34
N ASN A 236 -8.24 27.20 14.55
CA ASN A 236 -8.18 26.41 15.79
C ASN A 236 -9.24 25.31 15.85
N ARG A 237 -10.45 25.60 15.35
CA ARG A 237 -11.52 24.61 15.25
C ARG A 237 -11.14 23.46 14.32
N TYR A 238 -10.63 23.78 13.13
CA TYR A 238 -10.18 22.78 12.17
C TYR A 238 -9.04 21.93 12.72
N ARG A 239 -8.05 22.55 13.38
CA ARG A 239 -6.97 21.84 14.08
C ARG A 239 -7.54 20.84 15.10
N HIS A 240 -8.47 21.28 15.94
CA HIS A 240 -9.08 20.45 16.97
C HIS A 240 -9.88 19.27 16.38
N ASP A 241 -10.60 19.49 15.28
CA ASP A 241 -11.33 18.44 14.56
C ASP A 241 -10.36 17.36 14.05
N ILE A 242 -9.25 17.76 13.43
CA ILE A 242 -8.22 16.83 12.95
C ILE A 242 -7.58 16.07 14.12
N GLU A 243 -7.15 16.78 15.17
CA GLU A 243 -6.54 16.17 16.37
C GLU A 243 -7.47 15.11 16.97
N THR A 244 -8.77 15.42 17.06
CA THR A 244 -9.78 14.51 17.58
C THR A 244 -9.95 13.28 16.69
N LYS A 245 -9.98 13.46 15.36
CA LYS A 245 -10.06 12.33 14.42
C LYS A 245 -8.83 11.45 14.48
N ILE A 246 -7.64 12.05 14.50
CA ILE A 246 -6.36 11.34 14.66
C ILE A 246 -6.37 10.52 15.96
N GLN A 247 -6.74 11.14 17.08
CA GLN A 247 -6.79 10.43 18.36
C GLN A 247 -7.74 9.22 18.30
N ARG A 248 -8.91 9.37 17.66
CA ARG A 248 -9.86 8.27 17.50
C ARG A 248 -9.34 7.12 16.64
N VAL A 249 -8.59 7.41 15.57
CA VAL A 249 -8.09 6.33 14.68
C VAL A 249 -6.80 5.68 15.20
N VAL A 250 -5.95 6.42 15.92
CA VAL A 250 -4.67 5.93 16.46
C VAL A 250 -4.84 5.22 17.81
N PHE A 251 -5.78 5.68 18.64
CA PHE A 251 -6.01 5.16 20.00
C PHE A 251 -7.37 4.46 20.16
N LYS A 252 -8.04 4.11 19.06
CA LYS A 252 -9.15 3.17 19.13
C LYS A 252 -8.62 1.90 19.82
N PRO A 253 -9.33 1.34 20.82
CA PRO A 253 -9.01 0.01 21.29
C PRO A 253 -9.14 -0.91 20.09
N THR A 254 -8.05 -1.57 19.70
CA THR A 254 -8.17 -2.82 18.96
C THR A 254 -8.89 -3.76 19.90
N ASP A 255 -10.13 -4.12 19.57
CA ASP A 255 -10.85 -5.15 20.30
C ASP A 255 -9.96 -6.40 20.31
N ILE A 256 -9.57 -6.82 21.52
CA ILE A 256 -8.77 -8.01 21.81
C ILE A 256 -9.68 -9.24 21.70
#